data_AF-A0A2N5LNF7-F1
#
_entry.id   AF-A0A2N5LNF7-F1
#
_cell.length_a   1.000
_cell.length_b   1.000
_cell.length_c   1.000
_cell.angle_alpha   90.00
_cell.angle_beta   90.00
_cell.angle_gamma   90.00
#
_symmetry.space_group_name_H-M   'P 1'
#
loop_
_entity.id
_entity.type
_entity.pdbx_description
1 polymer ?
#
loop_
_entity_poly.entity_id
_entity_poly.type
_entity_poly.pdbx_seq_one_letter_code
_entity_poly.pdbx_strand_id
1 'polypeptide(L)'
;MLPFKRFAEEKEVFESIFSQWSKESEEYSSFDLLENGKGNKIPFPRKLPTFELSTELEGIQDFQTMYTKLSEDFTTRESLYQSQYQKFEQYRNSINENIRSNENLKLDTIWWSKALYSPSLNQSYREFEGKIALIVMVSDLLSLMENAPPASISYLIFETVADLPNIDIEEKFSLEKIWEFYSKNKDSVPKETIRQLTIGYKDNWSLKDFVSYAFSDDSFDTDTAISKLSISKDTEISLPKLAQAIFREQSAENQVET
;
A
#
# COMPACT_ATOMS: atom_id res chain seq x y z
N MET A 1 -2.05 21.91 3.94
CA MET A 1 -2.04 23.05 4.89
C MET A 1 -3.49 23.47 5.12
N LEU A 2 -4.22 22.83 6.06
CA LEU A 2 -5.63 23.13 6.40
C LEU A 2 -6.26 22.36 7.62
N PRO A 3 -5.54 21.74 8.60
CA PRO A 3 -6.21 21.23 9.82
C PRO A 3 -6.23 22.21 11.01
N PHE A 4 -5.42 23.27 11.01
CA PHE A 4 -5.31 24.17 12.16
C PHE A 4 -6.41 25.25 12.27
N LYS A 5 -7.11 25.59 11.18
CA LYS A 5 -8.20 26.58 11.23
C LYS A 5 -9.46 26.06 11.93
N ARG A 6 -9.75 24.77 11.81
CA ARG A 6 -10.97 24.16 12.36
C ARG A 6 -10.98 24.12 13.90
N PHE A 7 -9.81 23.89 14.51
CA PHE A 7 -9.67 23.90 15.97
C PHE A 7 -9.83 25.29 16.60
N ALA A 8 -9.54 26.36 15.86
CA ALA A 8 -9.73 27.73 16.36
C ALA A 8 -11.21 28.10 16.41
N GLU A 9 -11.97 27.72 15.37
CA GLU A 9 -13.41 27.97 15.28
C GLU A 9 -14.20 27.15 16.32
N GLU A 10 -13.80 25.90 16.58
CA GLU A 10 -14.44 25.07 17.62
C GLU A 10 -14.19 25.58 19.05
N LYS A 11 -13.02 26.20 19.30
CA LYS A 11 -12.70 26.80 20.60
C LYS A 11 -13.56 28.03 20.91
N GLU A 12 -13.80 28.88 19.91
CA GLU A 12 -14.65 30.08 20.06
C GLU A 12 -16.11 29.72 20.39
N VAL A 13 -16.64 28.67 19.76
CA VAL A 13 -17.99 28.18 20.05
C VAL A 13 -18.09 27.63 21.48
N PHE A 14 -17.06 26.92 21.94
CA PHE A 14 -17.05 26.35 23.30
C PHE A 14 -16.96 27.42 24.38
N GLU A 15 -16.13 28.46 24.19
CA GLU A 15 -16.02 29.58 25.14
C GLU A 15 -17.29 30.44 25.18
N SER A 16 -17.99 30.59 24.04
CA SER A 16 -19.29 31.27 23.97
C SER A 16 -20.38 30.55 24.79
N ILE A 17 -20.50 29.22 24.60
CA ILE A 17 -21.47 28.40 25.34
C ILE A 17 -21.17 28.42 26.84
N PHE A 18 -19.89 28.33 27.23
CA PHE A 18 -19.49 28.32 28.64
C PHE A 18 -19.77 29.67 29.33
N SER A 19 -19.56 30.79 28.63
CA SER A 19 -19.85 32.13 29.13
C SER A 19 -21.36 32.37 29.32
N GLN A 20 -22.18 31.84 28.40
CA GLN A 20 -23.63 31.94 28.49
C GLN A 20 -24.17 31.14 29.68
N TRP A 21 -23.62 29.94 29.92
CA TRP A 21 -24.00 29.09 31.04
C TRP A 21 -23.57 29.68 32.40
N SER A 22 -22.40 30.33 32.47
CA SER A 22 -21.94 31.03 33.68
C SER A 22 -22.86 32.19 34.06
N LYS A 23 -23.40 32.94 33.09
CA LYS A 23 -24.33 34.04 33.34
C LYS A 23 -25.68 33.57 33.85
N GLU A 24 -26.21 32.48 33.31
CA GLU A 24 -27.48 31.91 33.79
C GLU A 24 -27.36 31.37 35.22
N SER A 25 -26.17 30.90 35.63
CA SER A 25 -25.94 30.42 37.00
C SER A 25 -25.86 31.53 38.07
N GLU A 26 -25.51 32.76 37.69
CA GLU A 26 -25.46 33.91 38.62
C GLU A 26 -26.85 34.51 38.91
N GLU A 27 -27.84 34.33 38.01
CA GLU A 27 -29.22 34.80 38.23
C GLU A 27 -30.03 33.95 39.23
N TYR A 28 -29.54 32.76 39.61
CA TYR A 28 -30.22 31.88 40.58
C TYR A 28 -29.60 31.87 41.98
N SER A 29 -28.58 32.70 42.25
CA SER A 29 -27.98 32.83 43.58
C SER A 29 -28.40 34.12 44.31
N SER A 30 -29.69 34.28 44.56
CA SER A 30 -30.21 35.28 45.50
C SER A 30 -31.36 34.71 46.31
N PHE A 31 -31.04 33.76 47.17
CA PHE A 31 -31.88 33.36 48.30
C PHE A 31 -31.56 34.29 49.48
N ASP A 32 -32.13 35.50 49.47
CA ASP A 32 -32.06 36.40 50.62
C ASP A 32 -32.97 35.89 51.74
N LEU A 33 -32.34 35.21 52.69
CA LEU A 33 -32.91 34.82 53.98
C LEU A 33 -33.19 36.08 54.82
N LEU A 34 -34.48 36.27 55.09
CA LEU A 34 -35.12 37.05 56.14
C LEU A 34 -34.25 37.39 57.37
N GLU A 35 -33.88 38.66 57.50
CA GLU A 35 -33.72 39.32 58.81
C GLU A 35 -34.26 40.75 58.74
N ASN A 36 -35.44 40.96 59.33
CA ASN A 36 -35.70 42.02 60.32
C ASN A 36 -37.21 42.20 60.52
N GLY A 37 -37.65 41.99 61.76
CA GLY A 37 -39.02 42.22 62.18
C GLY A 37 -39.41 43.69 62.08
N LYS A 38 -40.56 43.94 61.44
CA LYS A 38 -41.57 44.94 61.82
C LYS A 38 -42.83 44.64 61.01
N GLY A 39 -43.95 44.52 61.73
CA GLY A 39 -45.19 44.01 61.19
C GLY A 39 -45.75 44.85 60.05
N ASN A 40 -46.06 44.17 58.95
CA ASN A 40 -47.09 44.56 58.00
C ASN A 40 -47.92 43.33 57.69
N LYS A 41 -49.21 43.37 58.02
CA LYS A 41 -50.18 42.33 57.67
C LYS A 41 -50.41 42.41 56.15
N ILE A 42 -49.65 41.62 55.40
CA ILE A 42 -49.91 41.38 53.98
C ILE A 42 -51.15 40.47 53.90
N PRO A 43 -52.21 40.84 53.17
CA PRO A 43 -53.37 39.96 53.00
C PRO A 43 -52.95 38.77 52.13
N PHE A 44 -53.09 37.55 52.67
CA PHE A 44 -52.97 36.32 51.89
C PHE A 44 -54.26 36.10 51.07
N PRO A 45 -54.25 36.18 49.74
CA PRO A 45 -55.20 35.41 48.96
C PRO A 45 -54.74 33.94 48.98
N ARG A 46 -55.27 33.13 49.91
CA ARG A 46 -55.20 31.66 49.78
C ARG A 46 -56.12 31.22 48.65
N LYS A 47 -55.58 31.21 47.44
CA LYS A 47 -55.84 30.13 46.49
C LYS A 47 -54.48 29.58 46.09
N LEU A 48 -54.07 28.52 46.77
CA LEU A 48 -53.05 27.64 46.22
C LEU A 48 -53.58 27.18 44.86
N PRO A 49 -52.83 27.33 43.76
CA PRO A 49 -53.20 26.65 42.53
C PRO A 49 -53.30 25.16 42.86
N THR A 50 -54.43 24.55 42.53
CA THR A 50 -54.57 23.09 42.50
C THR A 50 -53.59 22.59 41.44
N PHE A 51 -52.44 22.09 41.88
CA PHE A 51 -51.47 21.42 41.03
C PHE A 51 -52.05 20.04 40.65
N GLU A 52 -52.32 19.83 39.36
CA GLU A 52 -52.78 18.56 38.84
C GLU A 52 -51.58 17.62 38.65
N LEU A 53 -51.47 16.60 39.51
CA LEU A 53 -50.43 15.55 39.50
C LEU A 53 -50.17 14.91 38.12
N SER A 54 -51.14 14.93 37.21
CA SER A 54 -51.01 14.44 35.83
C SER A 54 -49.99 15.22 35.01
N THR A 55 -49.91 16.55 35.17
CA THR A 55 -48.97 17.40 34.43
C THR A 55 -47.51 17.24 34.87
N GLU A 56 -47.27 16.91 36.13
CA GLU A 56 -45.92 16.56 36.62
C GLU A 56 -45.49 15.17 36.15
N LEU A 57 -46.41 14.20 36.07
CA LEU A 57 -46.15 12.85 35.57
C LEU A 57 -45.82 12.84 34.06
N GLU A 58 -46.52 13.63 33.26
CA GLU A 58 -46.20 13.81 31.83
C GLU A 58 -44.82 14.48 31.63
N GLY A 59 -44.51 15.52 32.42
CA GLY A 59 -43.20 16.18 32.38
C GLY A 59 -42.04 15.27 32.79
N ILE A 60 -42.25 14.35 33.74
CA ILE A 60 -41.26 13.33 34.12
C ILE A 60 -41.04 12.32 32.98
N GLN A 61 -42.10 11.93 32.28
CA GLN A 61 -42.04 10.95 31.19
C GLN A 61 -41.38 11.53 29.92
N ASP A 62 -41.61 12.81 29.64
CA ASP A 62 -40.91 13.55 28.59
C ASP A 62 -39.42 13.72 28.92
N PHE A 63 -39.07 13.99 30.18
CA PHE A 63 -37.68 14.09 30.63
C PHE A 63 -36.95 12.75 30.53
N GLN A 64 -37.60 11.64 30.91
CA GLN A 64 -37.05 10.28 30.75
C GLN A 64 -36.81 9.94 29.27
N THR A 65 -37.74 10.33 28.40
CA THR A 65 -37.61 10.13 26.94
C THR A 65 -36.46 10.96 26.37
N MET A 66 -36.31 12.22 26.80
CA MET A 66 -35.19 13.09 26.42
C MET A 66 -33.85 12.53 26.89
N TYR A 67 -33.76 12.08 28.15
CA TYR A 67 -32.54 11.50 28.70
C TYR A 67 -32.13 10.22 27.97
N THR A 68 -33.10 9.37 27.62
CA THR A 68 -32.85 8.13 26.85
C THR A 68 -32.30 8.46 25.46
N LYS A 69 -32.93 9.39 24.73
CA LYS A 69 -32.44 9.84 23.41
C LYS A 69 -31.05 10.45 23.48
N LEU A 70 -30.78 11.24 24.53
CA LEU A 70 -29.47 11.85 24.74
C LEU A 70 -28.40 10.80 25.04
N SER A 71 -28.72 9.81 25.89
CA SER A 71 -27.84 8.68 26.19
C SER A 71 -27.54 7.83 24.95
N GLU A 72 -28.54 7.61 24.10
CA GLU A 72 -28.39 6.91 22.82
C GLU A 72 -27.50 7.69 21.84
N ASP A 73 -27.67 9.01 21.73
CA ASP A 73 -26.82 9.87 20.89
C ASP A 73 -25.36 9.87 21.40
N PHE A 74 -25.14 9.96 22.72
CA PHE A 74 -23.80 9.84 23.31
C PHE A 74 -23.14 8.50 22.99
N THR A 75 -23.87 7.38 23.17
CA THR A 75 -23.36 6.03 22.87
C THR A 75 -23.03 5.88 21.38
N THR A 76 -23.90 6.41 20.52
CA THR A 76 -23.70 6.40 19.06
C THR A 76 -22.45 7.18 18.67
N ARG A 77 -22.27 8.39 19.20
CA ARG A 77 -21.08 9.22 18.96
C ARG A 77 -19.81 8.55 19.48
N GLU A 78 -19.84 7.97 20.67
CA GLU A 78 -18.69 7.24 21.22
C GLU A 78 -18.29 6.07 20.31
N SER A 79 -19.26 5.26 19.86
CA SER A 79 -18.98 4.16 18.93
C SER A 79 -18.41 4.65 17.60
N LEU A 80 -18.88 5.81 17.09
CA LEU A 80 -18.34 6.44 15.89
C LEU A 80 -16.88 6.85 16.10
N TYR A 81 -16.56 7.55 17.20
CA TYR A 81 -15.18 7.94 17.52
C TYR A 81 -14.26 6.73 17.66
N GLN A 82 -14.71 5.67 18.34
CA GLN A 82 -13.95 4.42 18.47
C GLN A 82 -13.69 3.78 17.10
N SER A 83 -14.70 3.73 16.23
CA SER A 83 -14.53 3.20 14.87
C SER A 83 -13.54 4.01 14.03
N GLN A 84 -13.53 5.34 14.18
CA GLN A 84 -12.59 6.21 13.47
C GLN A 84 -11.16 6.03 14.00
N TYR A 85 -11.01 5.91 15.33
CA TYR A 85 -9.71 5.63 15.95
C TYR A 85 -9.14 4.29 15.47
N GLN A 86 -9.96 3.24 15.42
CA GLN A 86 -9.55 1.94 14.91
C GLN A 86 -9.09 1.99 13.44
N LYS A 87 -9.83 2.71 12.58
CA LYS A 87 -9.42 2.91 11.18
C LYS A 87 -8.09 3.65 11.07
N PHE A 88 -7.87 4.66 11.92
CA PHE A 88 -6.61 5.40 11.94
C PHE A 88 -5.43 4.52 12.38
N GLU A 89 -5.62 3.69 13.42
CA GLU A 89 -4.60 2.74 13.87
C GLU A 89 -4.29 1.67 12.81
N GLN A 90 -5.32 1.13 12.15
CA GLN A 90 -5.14 0.18 11.04
C GLN A 90 -4.35 0.81 9.89
N TYR A 91 -4.69 2.03 9.50
CA TYR A 91 -3.99 2.78 8.46
C TYR A 91 -2.54 3.07 8.83
N ARG A 92 -2.28 3.45 10.08
CA ARG A 92 -0.92 3.66 10.58
C ARG A 92 -0.10 2.37 10.54
N ASN A 93 -0.69 1.25 10.93
CA ASN A 93 -0.01 -0.04 10.91
C ASN A 93 0.32 -0.48 9.48
N SER A 94 -0.62 -0.36 8.54
CA SER A 94 -0.36 -0.70 7.14
C SER A 94 0.71 0.19 6.50
N ILE A 95 0.77 1.48 6.83
CA ILE A 95 1.88 2.34 6.41
C ILE A 95 3.21 1.82 6.94
N ASN A 96 3.29 1.51 8.24
CA ASN A 96 4.54 1.05 8.84
C ASN A 96 5.01 -0.29 8.27
N GLU A 97 4.07 -1.20 7.98
CA GLU A 97 4.35 -2.47 7.29
C GLU A 97 4.87 -2.24 5.88
N ASN A 98 4.24 -1.34 5.11
CA ASN A 98 4.71 -0.98 3.77
C ASN A 98 6.10 -0.35 3.80
N ILE A 99 6.40 0.52 4.78
CA ILE A 99 7.74 1.11 4.92
C ILE A 99 8.78 0.01 5.20
N ARG A 100 8.50 -0.87 6.17
CA ARG A 100 9.41 -1.98 6.52
C ARG A 100 9.61 -2.94 5.36
N SER A 101 8.54 -3.31 4.67
CA SER A 101 8.61 -4.19 3.49
C SER A 101 9.48 -3.57 2.40
N ASN A 102 9.30 -2.28 2.10
CA ASN A 102 10.12 -1.56 1.14
C ASN A 102 11.60 -1.45 1.56
N GLU A 103 11.88 -1.26 2.85
CA GLU A 103 13.25 -1.23 3.37
C GLU A 103 13.92 -2.60 3.24
N ASN A 104 13.22 -3.68 3.59
CA ASN A 104 13.71 -5.04 3.43
C ASN A 104 14.00 -5.35 1.95
N LEU A 105 13.06 -5.06 1.05
CA LEU A 105 13.24 -5.27 -0.38
C LEU A 105 14.47 -4.53 -0.94
N LYS A 106 14.71 -3.30 -0.49
CA LYS A 106 15.92 -2.55 -0.87
C LYS A 106 17.19 -3.24 -0.40
N LEU A 107 17.22 -3.67 0.87
CA LEU A 107 18.37 -4.37 1.43
C LEU A 107 18.62 -5.70 0.71
N ASP A 108 17.56 -6.48 0.46
CA ASP A 108 17.63 -7.77 -0.23
C ASP A 108 18.13 -7.59 -1.66
N THR A 109 17.64 -6.58 -2.37
CA THR A 109 18.07 -6.23 -3.72
C THR A 109 19.55 -5.81 -3.77
N ILE A 110 19.99 -5.00 -2.80
CA ILE A 110 21.41 -4.62 -2.68
C ILE A 110 22.26 -5.87 -2.39
N TRP A 111 21.84 -6.71 -1.44
CA TRP A 111 22.55 -7.94 -1.10
C TRP A 111 22.66 -8.89 -2.27
N TRP A 112 21.57 -9.10 -3.00
CA TRP A 112 21.54 -9.90 -4.22
C TRP A 112 22.58 -9.40 -5.24
N SER A 113 22.58 -8.10 -5.54
CA SER A 113 23.52 -7.51 -6.51
C SER A 113 24.98 -7.58 -6.07
N LYS A 114 25.27 -7.58 -4.77
CA LYS A 114 26.65 -7.64 -4.25
C LYS A 114 27.16 -9.06 -4.01
N ALA A 115 26.29 -9.97 -3.59
CA ALA A 115 26.65 -11.36 -3.36
C ALA A 115 26.95 -12.10 -4.68
N LEU A 116 26.29 -11.69 -5.77
CA LEU A 116 26.31 -12.39 -7.06
C LEU A 116 26.04 -13.89 -6.88
N TYR A 117 24.99 -14.20 -6.11
CA TYR A 117 24.62 -15.55 -5.74
C TYR A 117 23.16 -15.82 -6.08
N SER A 118 22.89 -16.97 -6.69
CA SER A 118 21.54 -17.43 -7.01
C SER A 118 20.90 -18.12 -5.81
N PRO A 119 19.83 -17.57 -5.21
CA PRO A 119 19.04 -18.29 -4.24
C PRO A 119 18.27 -19.48 -4.84
N SER A 120 17.84 -19.41 -6.11
CA SER A 120 17.10 -20.50 -6.74
C SER A 120 17.97 -21.72 -7.07
N LEU A 121 19.22 -21.50 -7.47
CA LEU A 121 20.16 -22.56 -7.85
C LEU A 121 21.20 -22.89 -6.77
N ASN A 122 21.22 -22.11 -5.68
CA ASN A 122 22.18 -22.25 -4.59
C ASN A 122 23.64 -22.30 -5.08
N GLN A 123 23.97 -21.40 -6.00
CA GLN A 123 25.27 -21.33 -6.68
C GLN A 123 25.63 -19.88 -7.04
N SER A 124 26.93 -19.58 -7.13
CA SER A 124 27.44 -18.28 -7.57
C SER A 124 27.14 -18.02 -9.05
N TYR A 125 26.68 -16.80 -9.39
CA TYR A 125 26.47 -16.43 -10.79
C TYR A 125 27.76 -16.44 -11.62
N ARG A 126 28.91 -16.30 -10.96
CA ARG A 126 30.24 -16.30 -11.60
C ARG A 126 30.63 -17.64 -12.19
N GLU A 127 29.94 -18.71 -11.79
CA GLU A 127 30.21 -20.08 -12.24
C GLU A 127 29.42 -20.46 -13.49
N PHE A 128 28.39 -19.68 -13.86
CA PHE A 128 27.62 -19.90 -15.08
C PHE A 128 28.27 -19.22 -16.29
N GLU A 129 27.96 -19.73 -17.48
CA GLU A 129 28.18 -18.97 -18.70
C GLU A 129 27.30 -17.70 -18.68
N GLY A 130 27.84 -16.57 -19.14
CA GLY A 130 27.16 -15.26 -19.01
C GLY A 130 25.74 -15.21 -19.55
N LYS A 131 25.45 -15.95 -20.63
CA LYS A 131 24.09 -16.05 -21.19
C LYS A 131 23.13 -16.80 -20.24
N ILE A 132 23.58 -17.85 -19.57
CA ILE A 132 22.80 -18.56 -18.55
C ILE A 132 22.66 -17.72 -17.28
N ALA A 133 23.78 -17.13 -16.82
CA ALA A 133 23.80 -16.27 -15.63
C ALA A 133 22.73 -15.17 -15.71
N LEU A 134 22.61 -14.53 -16.88
CA LEU A 134 21.61 -13.51 -17.17
C LEU A 134 20.18 -13.98 -16.86
N ILE A 135 19.77 -15.15 -17.38
CA ILE A 135 18.41 -15.65 -17.23
C ILE A 135 18.10 -15.97 -15.78
N VAL A 136 19.04 -16.62 -15.09
CA VAL A 136 18.91 -16.96 -13.67
C VAL A 136 18.84 -15.68 -12.83
N MET A 137 19.69 -14.68 -13.12
CA MET A 137 19.68 -13.39 -12.42
C MET A 137 18.36 -12.62 -12.61
N VAL A 138 17.82 -12.59 -13.83
CA VAL A 138 16.52 -11.96 -14.09
C VAL A 138 15.42 -12.68 -13.30
N SER A 139 15.39 -14.01 -13.34
CA SER A 139 14.41 -14.82 -12.61
C SER A 139 14.49 -14.60 -11.10
N ASP A 140 15.68 -14.68 -10.52
CA ASP A 140 15.90 -14.50 -9.09
C ASP A 140 15.48 -13.09 -8.66
N LEU A 141 15.83 -12.07 -9.43
CA LEU A 141 15.43 -10.69 -9.13
C LEU A 141 13.92 -10.49 -9.19
N LEU A 142 13.24 -11.11 -10.15
CA LEU A 142 11.77 -11.08 -10.22
C LEU A 142 11.15 -11.80 -9.03
N SER A 143 11.73 -12.91 -8.57
CA SER A 143 11.23 -13.65 -7.41
C SER A 143 11.36 -12.88 -6.09
N LEU A 144 12.32 -11.95 -6.00
CA LEU A 144 12.50 -11.06 -4.85
C LEU A 144 11.44 -9.95 -4.80
N MET A 145 10.65 -9.75 -5.86
CA MET A 145 9.78 -8.58 -6.01
C MET A 145 8.32 -9.01 -6.07
N GLU A 146 7.61 -8.75 -4.98
CA GLU A 146 6.16 -9.00 -4.88
C GLU A 146 5.33 -7.95 -5.65
N ASN A 147 5.89 -6.74 -5.85
CA ASN A 147 5.22 -5.61 -6.46
C ASN A 147 6.01 -5.08 -7.66
N ALA A 148 5.33 -4.27 -8.48
CA ALA A 148 5.95 -3.54 -9.58
C ALA A 148 7.23 -2.79 -9.15
N PRO A 149 8.40 -3.17 -9.68
CA PRO A 149 9.65 -2.59 -9.23
C PRO A 149 9.81 -1.14 -9.70
N PRO A 150 10.47 -0.28 -8.90
CA PRO A 150 10.88 1.03 -9.36
C PRO A 150 11.86 0.92 -10.53
N ALA A 151 11.82 1.89 -11.44
CA ALA A 151 12.64 1.89 -12.66
C ALA A 151 14.15 1.76 -12.40
N SER A 152 14.63 2.22 -11.23
CA SER A 152 16.04 2.10 -10.83
C SER A 152 16.54 0.65 -10.76
N ILE A 153 15.67 -0.31 -10.45
CA ILE A 153 16.04 -1.73 -10.37
C ILE A 153 16.41 -2.29 -11.74
N SER A 154 15.78 -1.79 -12.81
CA SER A 154 16.14 -2.18 -14.17
C SER A 154 17.55 -1.72 -14.57
N TYR A 155 18.07 -0.66 -13.95
CA TYR A 155 19.46 -0.25 -14.12
C TYR A 155 20.40 -1.07 -13.22
N LEU A 156 19.94 -1.42 -12.03
CA LEU A 156 20.72 -2.29 -11.14
C LEU A 156 21.01 -3.65 -11.79
N ILE A 157 20.02 -4.30 -12.41
CA ILE A 157 20.26 -5.58 -13.10
C ILE A 157 21.24 -5.43 -14.26
N PHE A 158 21.18 -4.32 -15.01
CA PHE A 158 22.15 -4.02 -16.05
C PHE A 158 23.56 -3.95 -15.47
N GLU A 159 23.78 -3.17 -14.41
CA GLU A 159 25.09 -3.02 -13.77
C GLU A 159 25.57 -4.35 -13.17
N THR A 160 24.67 -5.10 -12.53
CA THR A 160 25.01 -6.36 -11.88
C THR A 160 25.45 -7.43 -12.88
N VAL A 161 24.78 -7.51 -14.04
CA VAL A 161 25.18 -8.42 -15.13
C VAL A 161 26.47 -7.93 -15.78
N ALA A 162 26.64 -6.61 -15.94
CA ALA A 162 27.87 -6.02 -16.47
C ALA A 162 29.11 -6.26 -15.58
N ASP A 163 28.92 -6.37 -14.26
CA ASP A 163 29.98 -6.63 -13.28
C ASP A 163 30.43 -8.11 -13.24
N LEU A 164 29.83 -9.01 -14.02
CA LEU A 164 30.24 -10.41 -14.08
C LEU A 164 31.59 -10.55 -14.78
N PRO A 165 32.50 -11.41 -14.27
CA PRO A 165 33.88 -11.48 -14.75
C PRO A 165 34.03 -11.99 -16.19
N ASN A 166 33.00 -12.65 -16.72
CA ASN A 166 33.01 -13.28 -18.05
C ASN A 166 32.07 -12.57 -19.04
N ILE A 167 31.70 -11.31 -18.77
CA ILE A 167 30.80 -10.55 -19.63
C ILE A 167 31.51 -9.26 -20.05
N ASP A 168 31.59 -9.04 -21.35
CA ASP A 168 31.96 -7.76 -21.93
C ASP A 168 30.67 -6.95 -22.22
N ILE A 169 30.64 -5.71 -21.75
CA ILE A 169 29.51 -4.79 -21.90
C ILE A 169 29.33 -4.36 -23.36
N GLU A 170 30.44 -4.24 -24.10
CA GLU A 170 30.45 -3.81 -25.49
C GLU A 170 30.24 -4.97 -26.47
N GLU A 171 30.47 -6.20 -26.02
CA GLU A 171 30.20 -7.38 -26.82
C GLU A 171 28.70 -7.49 -27.12
N LYS A 172 28.38 -7.56 -28.40
CA LYS A 172 27.02 -7.72 -28.88
C LYS A 172 26.87 -9.06 -29.57
N PHE A 173 25.72 -9.66 -29.34
CA PHE A 173 25.33 -10.91 -29.99
C PHE A 173 24.09 -10.65 -30.82
N SER A 174 23.99 -11.31 -31.97
CA SER A 174 22.72 -11.39 -32.67
C SER A 174 21.74 -12.19 -31.82
N LEU A 175 20.48 -11.76 -31.78
CA LEU A 175 19.43 -12.44 -31.02
C LEU A 175 19.35 -13.93 -31.40
N GLU A 176 19.44 -14.25 -32.69
CA GLU A 176 19.48 -15.62 -33.21
C GLU A 176 20.53 -16.50 -32.50
N LYS A 177 21.77 -16.01 -32.34
CA LYS A 177 22.84 -16.77 -31.68
C LYS A 177 22.57 -16.98 -30.19
N ILE A 178 21.99 -15.99 -29.51
CA ILE A 178 21.61 -16.12 -28.09
C ILE A 178 20.54 -17.20 -27.95
N TRP A 179 19.56 -17.24 -28.85
CA TRP A 179 18.45 -18.19 -28.78
C TRP A 179 18.87 -19.60 -29.15
N GLU A 180 19.69 -19.76 -30.19
CA GLU A 180 20.31 -21.06 -30.50
C GLU A 180 21.10 -21.58 -29.31
N PHE A 181 21.80 -20.69 -28.61
CA PHE A 181 22.53 -21.05 -27.41
C PHE A 181 21.60 -21.58 -26.31
N TYR A 182 20.48 -20.92 -26.03
CA TYR A 182 19.52 -21.42 -25.05
C TYR A 182 18.89 -22.75 -25.46
N SER A 183 18.53 -22.90 -26.74
CA SER A 183 17.99 -24.15 -27.26
C SER A 183 18.97 -25.33 -27.17
N LYS A 184 20.29 -25.08 -27.25
CA LYS A 184 21.32 -26.12 -27.05
C LYS A 184 21.57 -26.42 -25.57
N ASN A 185 21.28 -25.49 -24.66
CA ASN A 185 21.59 -25.57 -23.24
C ASN A 185 20.34 -25.63 -22.35
N LYS A 186 19.25 -26.23 -22.85
CA LYS A 186 17.95 -26.30 -22.16
C LYS A 186 18.04 -26.89 -20.75
N ASP A 187 18.89 -27.89 -20.56
CA ASP A 187 19.07 -28.59 -19.29
C ASP A 187 19.91 -27.81 -18.27
N SER A 188 20.51 -26.68 -18.67
CA SER A 188 21.38 -25.89 -17.79
C SER A 188 20.61 -25.01 -16.80
N VAL A 189 19.30 -24.81 -17.02
CA VAL A 189 18.44 -24.01 -16.15
C VAL A 189 17.20 -24.83 -15.77
N PRO A 190 16.87 -24.95 -14.47
CA PRO A 190 15.65 -25.62 -14.05
C PRO A 190 14.40 -25.00 -14.66
N LYS A 191 13.44 -25.83 -15.02
CA LYS A 191 12.17 -25.40 -15.63
C LYS A 191 11.39 -24.44 -14.73
N GLU A 192 11.53 -24.60 -13.42
CA GLU A 192 10.92 -23.76 -12.39
C GLU A 192 11.42 -22.32 -12.47
N THR A 193 12.71 -22.10 -12.72
CA THR A 193 13.29 -20.77 -12.97
C THR A 193 12.71 -20.17 -14.24
N ILE A 194 12.60 -20.96 -15.31
CA ILE A 194 12.03 -20.49 -16.59
C ILE A 194 10.54 -20.13 -16.46
N ARG A 195 9.77 -20.89 -15.68
CA ARG A 195 8.34 -20.64 -15.43
C ARG A 195 8.08 -19.27 -14.80
N GLN A 196 9.01 -18.75 -14.01
CA GLN A 196 8.87 -17.41 -13.41
C GLN A 196 8.88 -16.29 -14.46
N LEU A 197 9.39 -16.57 -15.67
CA LEU A 197 9.41 -15.63 -16.79
C LEU A 197 8.16 -15.74 -17.68
N THR A 198 7.27 -16.72 -17.44
CA THR A 198 6.17 -17.03 -18.35
C THR A 198 4.84 -16.47 -17.84
N ILE A 199 4.23 -15.55 -18.58
CA ILE A 199 2.82 -15.15 -18.40
C ILE A 199 2.16 -15.17 -19.79
N GLY A 200 1.54 -16.30 -20.14
CA GLY A 200 0.55 -16.44 -21.22
C GLY A 200 0.91 -15.89 -22.61
N TYR A 201 1.16 -16.79 -23.58
CA TYR A 201 1.38 -16.42 -24.97
C TYR A 201 0.21 -15.58 -25.53
N LYS A 202 0.47 -14.29 -25.81
CA LYS A 202 -0.37 -13.45 -26.66
C LYS A 202 0.00 -13.68 -28.14
N ASP A 203 -0.83 -13.20 -29.06
CA ASP A 203 -0.60 -13.32 -30.52
C ASP A 203 0.75 -12.72 -30.98
N ASN A 204 1.32 -11.80 -30.21
CA ASN A 204 2.69 -11.28 -30.36
C ASN A 204 3.55 -11.74 -29.18
N TRP A 205 4.69 -12.38 -29.48
CA TRP A 205 5.59 -12.88 -28.44
C TRP A 205 6.52 -11.77 -27.95
N SER A 206 6.65 -11.66 -26.63
CA SER A 206 7.62 -10.80 -25.95
C SER A 206 9.00 -11.47 -25.85
N LEU A 207 10.05 -10.74 -25.43
CA LEU A 207 11.39 -11.31 -25.30
C LEU A 207 11.44 -12.44 -24.25
N LYS A 208 10.62 -12.35 -23.21
CA LYS A 208 10.50 -13.37 -22.16
C LYS A 208 9.76 -14.64 -22.64
N ASP A 209 8.76 -14.50 -23.50
CA ASP A 209 8.05 -15.65 -24.10
C ASP A 209 9.00 -16.42 -24.99
N PHE A 210 9.91 -15.70 -25.64
CA PHE A 210 11.00 -16.24 -26.43
C PHE A 210 11.97 -17.08 -25.62
N VAL A 211 12.44 -16.54 -24.50
CA VAL A 211 13.28 -17.30 -23.56
C VAL A 211 12.55 -18.55 -23.11
N SER A 212 11.30 -18.39 -22.67
CA SER A 212 10.47 -19.51 -22.21
C SER A 212 10.33 -20.59 -23.28
N TYR A 213 10.08 -20.20 -24.53
CA TYR A 213 9.97 -21.11 -25.67
C TYR A 213 11.30 -21.80 -26.00
N ALA A 214 12.42 -21.05 -25.99
CA ALA A 214 13.75 -21.59 -26.25
C ALA A 214 14.19 -22.66 -25.23
N PHE A 215 13.75 -22.54 -23.98
CA PHE A 215 14.03 -23.51 -22.92
C PHE A 215 12.99 -24.65 -22.82
N SER A 216 11.79 -24.49 -23.41
CA SER A 216 10.67 -25.44 -23.22
C SER A 216 10.41 -26.39 -24.39
N ASP A 217 10.61 -25.95 -25.64
CA ASP A 217 10.25 -26.74 -26.82
C ASP A 217 11.46 -27.51 -27.38
N ASP A 218 11.37 -28.84 -27.43
CA ASP A 218 12.40 -29.71 -28.02
C ASP A 218 12.62 -29.44 -29.52
N SER A 219 11.62 -28.87 -30.20
CA SER A 219 11.60 -28.53 -31.62
C SER A 219 11.69 -27.03 -31.90
N PHE A 220 12.47 -26.30 -31.10
CA PHE A 220 12.67 -24.85 -31.27
C PHE A 220 13.15 -24.51 -32.69
N ASP A 221 12.25 -23.91 -33.48
CA ASP A 221 12.57 -23.31 -34.77
C ASP A 221 12.78 -21.81 -34.60
N THR A 222 14.05 -21.40 -34.66
CA THR A 222 14.46 -20.00 -34.54
C THR A 222 13.78 -19.10 -35.58
N ASP A 223 13.49 -19.60 -36.78
CA ASP A 223 12.91 -18.79 -37.86
C ASP A 223 11.43 -18.49 -37.63
N THR A 224 10.64 -19.53 -37.33
CA THR A 224 9.22 -19.36 -36.96
C THR A 224 9.11 -18.47 -35.72
N ALA A 225 10.02 -18.66 -34.79
CA ALA A 225 10.02 -17.89 -33.57
C ALA A 225 10.34 -16.41 -33.89
N ILE A 226 11.45 -16.06 -34.55
CA ILE A 226 11.76 -14.65 -34.85
C ILE A 226 10.66 -14.00 -35.71
N SER A 227 9.95 -14.74 -36.56
CA SER A 227 8.81 -14.18 -37.31
C SER A 227 7.66 -13.67 -36.43
N LYS A 228 7.52 -14.21 -35.21
CA LYS A 228 6.53 -13.77 -34.20
C LYS A 228 7.03 -12.62 -33.33
N LEU A 229 8.35 -12.41 -33.26
CA LEU A 229 8.92 -11.19 -32.71
C LEU A 229 8.77 -10.08 -33.73
N SER A 230 8.28 -8.92 -33.29
CA SER A 230 8.28 -7.70 -34.12
C SER A 230 9.70 -7.07 -34.24
N ILE A 231 10.76 -7.89 -34.19
CA ILE A 231 12.16 -7.46 -34.12
C ILE A 231 12.95 -8.06 -35.30
N SER A 232 13.88 -7.29 -35.87
CA SER A 232 14.73 -7.76 -36.97
C SER A 232 15.69 -8.87 -36.51
N LYS A 233 15.92 -9.88 -37.35
CA LYS A 233 16.89 -10.97 -37.12
C LYS A 233 18.32 -10.44 -36.87
N ASP A 234 18.67 -9.34 -37.52
CA ASP A 234 19.99 -8.70 -37.43
C ASP A 234 20.13 -7.80 -36.19
N THR A 235 19.16 -7.84 -35.27
CA THR A 235 19.23 -7.03 -34.06
C THR A 235 20.34 -7.57 -33.16
N GLU A 236 21.29 -6.70 -32.87
CA GLU A 236 22.39 -6.97 -31.97
C GLU A 236 22.13 -6.37 -30.59
N ILE A 237 22.35 -7.16 -29.54
CA ILE A 237 22.17 -6.71 -28.16
C ILE A 237 23.31 -7.26 -27.29
N SER A 238 23.74 -6.47 -26.30
CA SER A 238 24.66 -6.96 -25.27
C SER A 238 23.88 -7.65 -24.14
N LEU A 239 24.52 -8.58 -23.45
CA LEU A 239 23.86 -9.35 -22.37
C LEU A 239 23.27 -8.43 -21.29
N PRO A 240 23.98 -7.43 -20.76
CA PRO A 240 23.39 -6.52 -19.77
C PRO A 240 22.11 -5.81 -20.27
N LYS A 241 22.08 -5.39 -21.54
CA LYS A 241 20.90 -4.75 -22.15
C LYS A 241 19.75 -5.74 -22.31
N LEU A 242 20.05 -6.98 -22.68
CA LEU A 242 19.05 -8.03 -22.78
C LEU A 242 18.42 -8.33 -21.41
N ALA A 243 19.23 -8.43 -20.36
CA ALA A 243 18.75 -8.63 -18.99
C ALA A 243 17.77 -7.53 -18.56
N GLN A 244 18.17 -6.28 -18.80
CA GLN A 244 17.35 -5.10 -18.54
C GLN A 244 16.04 -5.12 -19.35
N ALA A 245 16.09 -5.48 -20.63
CA ALA A 245 14.91 -5.51 -21.49
C ALA A 245 13.89 -6.54 -21.00
N ILE A 246 14.32 -7.78 -20.76
CA ILE A 246 13.45 -8.86 -20.24
C ILE A 246 12.83 -8.46 -18.90
N PHE A 247 13.66 -7.92 -17.99
CA PHE A 247 13.19 -7.50 -16.68
C PHE A 247 12.15 -6.37 -16.76
N ARG A 248 12.36 -5.36 -17.63
CA ARG A 248 11.42 -4.25 -17.81
C ARG A 248 10.09 -4.70 -18.41
N GLU A 249 10.11 -5.61 -19.37
CA GLU A 249 8.89 -6.18 -19.96
C GLU A 249 8.05 -6.89 -18.89
N GLN A 250 8.67 -7.76 -18.08
CA GLN A 250 7.97 -8.45 -17.00
C GLN A 250 7.44 -7.47 -15.94
N SER A 251 8.25 -6.47 -15.58
CA SER A 251 7.87 -5.45 -14.59
C SER A 251 6.68 -4.61 -15.04
N ALA A 252 6.59 -4.30 -16.33
CA ALA A 252 5.50 -3.51 -16.89
C ALA A 252 4.18 -4.27 -16.89
N GLU A 253 4.20 -5.59 -17.10
CA GLU A 253 2.99 -6.41 -17.04
C GLU A 253 2.44 -6.55 -15.63
N ASN A 254 3.32 -6.73 -14.64
CA ASN A 254 2.93 -6.75 -13.22
C ASN A 254 2.28 -5.44 -12.75
N GLN A 255 2.47 -4.31 -13.46
CA GLN A 255 1.79 -3.03 -13.17
C GLN A 255 0.37 -2.95 -13.73
N VAL A 256 0.02 -3.76 -14.72
CA VAL A 256 -1.27 -3.69 -15.42
C VAL A 256 -2.32 -4.61 -14.77
N GLU A 257 -1.90 -5.62 -14.01
CA GLU A 257 -2.79 -6.58 -13.34
C GLU A 257 -3.26 -6.14 -11.93
N THR A 258 -2.73 -5.03 -11.39
CA THR A 258 -3.13 -4.43 -10.10
C THR A 258 -4.01 -3.20 -10.27
#